data_AF-A0A939NXW9-F1
#
_entry.id   AF-A0A939NXW9-F1
#
_cell.length_a   1.000
_cell.length_b   1.000
_cell.length_c   1.000
_cell.angle_alpha   90.00
_cell.angle_beta   90.00
_cell.angle_gamma   90.00
#
_symmetry.space_group_name_H-M   'P 1'
#
loop_
_entity.id
_entity.type
_entity.pdbx_description
1 polymer ?
#
loop_
_entity_poly.entity_id
_entity_poly.type
_entity_poly.pdbx_seq_one_letter_code
_entity_poly.pdbx_strand_id
1 'polypeptide(L)'
;MDGSQLAKPPKNISVQFSEGVEPALSELTLLDNANSIVALNPTTFSDDKHGMTFSPVLPLAAGVYRVQWKALSQDGHPVSGEFSFTVSP
;
A
#
# COMPACT_ATOMS: atom_id res chain seq x y z
N MET A 1 8.35 -13.39 -10.93
CA MET A 1 8.83 -12.64 -9.75
C MET A 1 8.84 -11.19 -10.18
N ASP A 2 7.67 -10.58 -10.16
CA ASP A 2 7.41 -9.34 -10.88
C ASP A 2 7.17 -8.26 -9.84
N GLY A 3 8.26 -7.85 -9.18
CA GLY A 3 8.26 -6.77 -8.19
C GLY A 3 9.17 -5.64 -8.66
N SER A 4 8.71 -4.40 -8.51
CA SER A 4 9.52 -3.23 -8.87
C SER A 4 10.73 -3.10 -7.93
N GLN A 5 11.92 -2.80 -8.46
CA GLN A 5 13.12 -2.51 -7.67
C GLN A 5 13.27 -1.01 -7.41
N LEU A 6 13.52 -0.66 -6.15
CA LEU A 6 13.71 0.72 -5.69
C LEU A 6 15.10 0.87 -5.08
N ALA A 7 15.90 1.80 -5.60
CA ALA A 7 17.22 2.13 -5.07
C ALA A 7 17.17 2.90 -3.74
N LYS A 8 16.00 3.39 -3.32
CA LYS A 8 15.82 4.07 -2.04
C LYS A 8 14.48 3.64 -1.44
N PRO A 9 14.37 3.57 -0.10
CA PRO A 9 13.10 3.27 0.53
C PRO A 9 12.05 4.33 0.16
N PRO A 10 10.87 3.93 -0.33
CA PRO A 10 9.82 4.87 -0.66
C PRO A 10 9.31 5.55 0.61
N LYS A 11 9.05 6.86 0.53
CA LYS A 11 8.40 7.61 1.61
C LYS A 11 6.89 7.38 1.63
N ASN A 12 6.30 7.22 0.45
CA ASN A 12 4.88 7.02 0.26
C ASN A 12 4.65 5.81 -0.66
N ILE A 13 3.63 5.03 -0.34
CA ILE A 13 3.12 3.92 -1.12
C ILE A 13 1.67 4.26 -1.42
N SER A 14 1.28 4.24 -2.69
CA SER A 14 -0.07 4.63 -3.10
C SER A 14 -0.69 3.56 -3.98
N VAL A 15 -2.00 3.38 -3.83
CA VAL A 15 -2.84 2.55 -4.70
C VAL A 15 -3.84 3.48 -5.37
N GLN A 16 -3.93 3.39 -6.69
CA GLN A 16 -4.90 4.13 -7.49
C GLN A 16 -6.00 3.18 -7.96
N PHE A 17 -7.24 3.60 -7.77
CA PHE A 17 -8.45 2.88 -8.13
C PHE A 17 -9.11 3.54 -9.35
N SER A 18 -9.84 2.74 -10.12
CA SER A 18 -10.68 3.23 -11.22
C SER A 18 -11.89 4.01 -10.71
N GLU A 19 -12.39 3.65 -9.54
CA GLU A 19 -13.55 4.23 -8.87
C GLU A 19 -13.16 4.67 -7.46
N GLY A 20 -13.89 5.64 -6.90
CA GLY A 20 -13.69 6.08 -5.52
C GLY A 20 -13.92 4.94 -4.54
N VAL A 21 -13.17 4.92 -3.44
CA VAL A 21 -13.31 3.94 -2.37
C VAL A 21 -13.89 4.56 -1.09
N GLU A 22 -14.47 3.74 -0.22
CA GLU A 22 -14.93 4.14 1.10
C GLU A 22 -13.78 4.08 2.13
N PRO A 23 -13.29 5.23 2.65
CA PRO A 23 -12.11 5.26 3.53
C PRO A 23 -12.26 4.43 4.81
N ALA A 24 -13.46 4.43 5.40
CA ALA A 24 -13.74 3.71 6.64
C ALA A 24 -13.74 2.18 6.48
N LEU A 25 -13.82 1.69 5.24
CA LEU A 25 -13.88 0.27 4.88
C LEU A 25 -12.68 -0.13 4.00
N SER A 26 -11.63 0.69 3.98
CA SER A 26 -10.43 0.48 3.19
C SER A 26 -9.20 0.41 4.08
N GLU A 27 -8.35 -0.61 3.86
CA GLU A 27 -7.17 -0.89 4.65
C GLU A 27 -6.03 -1.43 3.76
N LEU A 28 -4.79 -1.22 4.20
CA LEU A 28 -3.60 -1.81 3.61
C LEU A 28 -2.65 -2.30 4.70
N THR A 29 -2.05 -3.45 4.42
CA THR A 29 -1.01 -4.06 5.23
C THR A 29 0.27 -4.12 4.40
N LEU A 30 1.36 -3.63 5.00
CA LEU A 30 2.70 -3.80 4.46
C LEU A 30 3.39 -4.92 5.24
N LEU A 31 3.89 -5.93 4.51
CA LEU A 31 4.63 -7.06 5.06
C LEU A 31 6.07 -7.01 4.58
N ASP A 32 7.01 -7.37 5.44
CA ASP A 32 8.41 -7.58 5.06
C ASP A 32 8.67 -9.01 4.55
N ASN A 33 9.94 -9.32 4.28
CA ASN A 33 10.38 -10.63 3.79
C ASN A 33 10.18 -11.78 4.80
N ALA A 34 9.99 -11.46 6.08
CA ALA A 34 9.70 -12.40 7.15
C ALA A 34 8.18 -12.50 7.43
N ASN A 35 7.35 -11.95 6.54
CA ASN A 35 5.90 -11.84 6.70
C ASN A 35 5.48 -11.08 7.96
N SER A 36 6.34 -10.19 8.48
CA SER A 36 6.04 -9.34 9.62
C SER A 36 5.38 -8.05 9.17
N ILE A 37 4.38 -7.59 9.93
CA ILE A 37 3.68 -6.33 9.65
C ILE A 37 4.62 -5.16 9.92
N VAL A 38 4.81 -4.31 8.90
CA VAL A 38 5.52 -3.05 9.00
C VAL A 38 4.55 -1.97 9.46
N ALA A 39 4.93 -1.23 10.51
CA ALA A 39 4.11 -0.15 11.03
C ALA A 39 3.97 0.99 10.01
N LEU A 40 2.73 1.43 9.78
CA LEU A 40 2.37 2.51 8.87
C LEU A 40 1.77 3.69 9.65
N ASN A 41 1.99 4.91 9.16
CA ASN A 41 1.23 6.08 9.57
C ASN A 41 -0.23 5.96 9.11
N PRO A 42 -1.15 6.77 9.67
CA PRO A 42 -2.54 6.80 9.22
C PRO A 42 -2.67 6.99 7.70
N THR A 43 -3.54 6.20 7.09
CA THR A 43 -3.87 6.27 5.68
C THR A 43 -4.45 7.62 5.32
N THR A 44 -4.03 8.15 4.18
CA THR A 44 -4.64 9.34 3.57
C THR A 44 -5.29 8.97 2.24
N PHE A 45 -6.36 9.68 1.88
CA PHE A 45 -7.10 9.46 0.65
C PHE A 45 -7.05 10.73 -0.20
N SER A 46 -7.08 10.60 -1.53
CA SER A 46 -7.27 11.74 -2.42
C SER A 46 -8.64 12.37 -2.20
N ASP A 47 -8.83 13.62 -2.65
CA ASP A 47 -10.10 14.35 -2.53
C ASP A 47 -11.24 13.63 -3.26
N ASP A 48 -10.94 13.11 -4.46
CA ASP A 48 -11.82 12.26 -5.26
C ASP A 48 -12.02 10.85 -4.68
N LYS A 49 -11.19 10.42 -3.72
CA LYS A 49 -11.17 9.08 -3.10
C LYS A 49 -10.76 7.93 -4.04
N HIS A 50 -10.22 8.20 -5.22
CA HIS A 50 -9.65 7.17 -6.09
C HIS A 50 -8.21 6.81 -5.72
N GLY A 51 -7.58 7.53 -4.79
CA GLY A 51 -6.21 7.30 -4.35
C GLY A 51 -6.16 7.00 -2.86
N MET A 52 -5.39 5.98 -2.47
CA MET A 52 -5.12 5.61 -1.08
C MET A 52 -3.61 5.60 -0.86
N THR A 53 -3.12 6.40 0.09
CA THR A 53 -1.68 6.63 0.31
C THR A 53 -1.28 6.33 1.75
N PHE A 54 -0.13 5.67 1.88
CA PHE A 54 0.45 5.18 3.12
C PHE A 54 1.90 5.60 3.20
N SER A 55 2.40 5.77 4.43
CA SER A 55 3.83 5.97 4.67
C SER A 55 4.29 5.07 5.81
N PRO A 56 5.43 4.37 5.68
CA PRO A 56 6.05 3.68 6.80
C PRO A 56 6.39 4.63 7.95
N VAL A 57 6.19 4.20 9.21
CA VAL A 57 6.58 4.98 10.40
C VAL A 57 8.09 5.17 10.47
N LEU A 58 8.84 4.17 10.02
CA LEU A 58 10.29 4.17 9.93
C LEU A 58 10.75 3.88 8.49
N PRO A 59 11.91 4.39 8.06
CA PRO A 59 12.48 4.06 6.76
C PRO A 59 12.60 2.54 6.56
N LEU A 60 12.21 2.06 5.39
CA LEU A 60 12.31 0.64 5.05
C LEU A 60 13.78 0.25 4.89
N ALA A 61 14.16 -0.90 5.44
CA ALA A 61 15.45 -1.52 5.21
C ALA A 61 15.54 -2.08 3.79
N ALA A 62 16.74 -2.49 3.36
CA ALA A 62 16.87 -3.26 2.14
C ALA A 62 16.17 -4.62 2.30
N GLY A 63 15.33 -4.99 1.34
CA GLY A 63 14.52 -6.20 1.43
C GLY A 63 13.35 -6.22 0.46
N VAL A 64 12.67 -7.36 0.44
CA VAL A 64 11.42 -7.55 -0.31
C VAL A 64 10.26 -7.18 0.60
N TYR A 65 9.32 -6.42 0.04
CA TYR A 65 8.10 -6.00 0.72
C TYR A 65 6.89 -6.38 -0.10
N ARG A 66 5.80 -6.68 0.60
CA ARG A 66 4.52 -7.06 0.01
C ARG A 66 3.44 -6.17 0.56
N VAL A 67 2.72 -5.54 -0.35
CA VAL A 67 1.60 -4.66 -0.06
C VAL A 67 0.32 -5.42 -0.34
N GLN A 68 -0.53 -5.56 0.67
CA GLN A 68 -1.86 -6.15 0.55
C GLN A 68 -2.89 -5.09 0.88
N TRP A 69 -3.93 -4.96 0.07
CA TRP A 69 -4.98 -3.98 0.32
C TRP A 69 -6.36 -4.57 0.10
N LYS A 70 -7.33 -3.99 0.80
CA LYS A 70 -8.77 -4.24 0.65
C LYS A 70 -9.47 -2.89 0.72
N ALA A 71 -10.44 -2.68 -0.15
CA ALA A 71 -11.25 -1.48 -0.18
C ALA A 71 -12.66 -1.81 -0.62
N LEU A 72 -13.63 -1.01 -0.20
CA LEU A 72 -14.98 -1.04 -0.75
C LEU A 72 -15.11 0.09 -1.76
N SER A 73 -15.30 -0.24 -3.04
CA SER A 73 -15.61 0.76 -4.07
C SER A 73 -16.95 1.42 -3.76
N GLN A 74 -17.11 2.69 -4.09
CA GLN A 74 -18.37 3.43 -3.90
C GLN A 74 -19.53 2.88 -4.76
N ASP A 75 -19.24 2.06 -5.76
CA ASP A 75 -20.23 1.26 -6.51
C ASP A 75 -20.76 0.04 -5.72
N GLY A 76 -20.21 -0.22 -4.53
CA GLY A 76 -20.67 -1.27 -3.61
C GLY A 76 -19.93 -2.59 -3.75
N HIS A 77 -18.94 -2.68 -4.64
CA HIS A 77 -18.14 -3.88 -4.83
C HIS A 77 -16.87 -3.86 -3.97
N PRO A 78 -16.61 -4.90 -3.16
CA PRO A 78 -15.33 -5.03 -2.47
C PRO A 78 -14.24 -5.37 -3.48
N VAL A 79 -13.14 -4.63 -3.42
CA VAL A 79 -11.94 -4.83 -4.24
C VAL A 79 -10.74 -5.12 -3.34
N SER A 80 -9.87 -6.00 -3.78
CA SER A 80 -8.63 -6.31 -3.07
C SER A 80 -7.52 -6.62 -4.05
N GLY A 81 -6.28 -6.51 -3.58
CA GLY A 81 -5.14 -6.81 -4.39
C GLY A 81 -3.86 -6.91 -3.56
N GLU A 82 -2.82 -7.35 -4.24
CA GLU A 82 -1.49 -7.45 -3.69
C GLU A 82 -0.46 -7.08 -4.77
N PHE A 83 0.61 -6.41 -4.35
CA PHE A 83 1.81 -6.28 -5.17
C PHE A 83 3.05 -6.34 -4.29
N SER A 84 4.21 -6.59 -4.90
CA SER A 84 5.48 -6.64 -4.18
C SER A 84 6.49 -5.68 -4.80
N PHE A 85 7.41 -5.19 -3.98
CA PHE A 85 8.54 -4.38 -4.41
C PHE A 85 9.79 -4.72 -3.58
N THR A 86 10.96 -4.43 -4.13
CA THR A 86 12.24 -4.68 -3.48
C THR A 86 12.97 -3.36 -3.26
N VAL A 87 13.43 -3.11 -2.04
CA VAL A 87 14.35 -2.01 -1.72
C VAL A 87 15.78 -2.55 -1.76
N SER A 88 16.59 -2.05 -2.68
CA SER A 88 17.99 -2.44 -2.85
C SER A 88 18.83 -1.20 -3.18
N PRO A 89 19.35 -0.49 -2.15
CA PRO A 89 20.13 0.74 -2.31
C PRO A 89 21.54 0.51 -2.85
#